data_AF-A0A2E8HSU0-F1
#
_entry.id   AF-A0A2E8HSU0-F1
#
_cell.length_a   1.000
_cell.length_b   1.000
_cell.length_c   1.000
_cell.angle_alpha   90.00
_cell.angle_beta   90.00
_cell.angle_gamma   90.00
#
_symmetry.space_group_name_H-M   'P 1'
#
loop_
_entity.id
_entity.type
_entity.pdbx_description
1 polymer ?
#
loop_
_entity_poly.entity_id
_entity_poly.type
_entity_poly.pdbx_seq_one_letter_code
_entity_poly.pdbx_strand_id
1 'polypeptide(L)'
;MRKNLHGEPKKRRHITLTDTAFMHLGEIAHEARLSCSEVLERLIRSTPIWEGSASLSNSAWEECMDHSQSTVPTDTQLSDESL
;
A
#
# COMPACT_ATOMS: atom_id res chain seq x y z
N MET A 1 -5.33 20.97 -22.00
CA MET A 1 -5.55 19.74 -21.20
C MET A 1 -4.31 19.48 -20.36
N ARG A 2 -4.42 19.36 -19.04
CA ARG A 2 -3.29 18.90 -18.20
C ARG A 2 -2.98 17.46 -18.62
N LYS A 3 -1.80 17.22 -19.19
CA LYS A 3 -1.29 15.86 -19.36
C LYS A 3 -1.10 15.28 -17.96
N ASN A 4 -1.63 14.10 -17.71
CA ASN A 4 -1.30 13.35 -16.51
C ASN A 4 0.16 12.87 -16.60
N LEU A 5 0.72 12.42 -15.47
CA LEU A 5 2.13 12.03 -15.36
C LEU A 5 2.58 11.02 -16.43
N HIS A 6 1.67 10.13 -16.85
CA HIS A 6 1.95 9.05 -17.79
C HIS A 6 1.50 9.34 -19.23
N GLY A 7 0.93 10.50 -19.52
CA GLY A 7 0.47 10.88 -20.86
C GLY A 7 -0.74 10.10 -21.41
N GLU A 8 -1.32 9.21 -20.62
CA GLU A 8 -2.46 8.34 -20.96
C GLU A 8 -3.79 8.90 -20.38
N PRO A 9 -4.94 8.84 -21.07
CA PRO A 9 -6.20 9.29 -20.47
C PRO A 9 -6.57 8.44 -19.23
N LYS A 10 -6.72 9.08 -18.05
CA LYS A 10 -7.18 8.39 -16.83
C LYS A 10 -8.63 7.93 -17.01
N LYS A 11 -8.89 6.66 -16.71
CA LYS A 11 -10.26 6.10 -16.68
C LYS A 11 -10.70 5.90 -15.24
N ARG A 12 -11.86 6.44 -14.85
CA ARG A 12 -12.42 6.20 -13.52
C ARG A 12 -12.90 4.75 -13.42
N ARG A 13 -12.52 4.07 -12.35
CA ARG A 13 -12.91 2.69 -12.02
C ARG A 13 -13.34 2.64 -10.56
N HIS A 14 -14.34 1.83 -10.28
CA HIS A 14 -14.75 1.53 -8.91
C HIS A 14 -13.97 0.29 -8.46
N ILE A 15 -13.31 0.39 -7.31
CA ILE A 15 -12.63 -0.71 -6.64
C ILE A 15 -13.14 -0.82 -5.22
N THR A 16 -13.16 -2.02 -4.68
CA THR A 16 -13.52 -2.30 -3.29
C THR A 16 -12.28 -2.73 -2.55
N LEU A 17 -12.01 -2.08 -1.42
CA LEU A 17 -10.91 -2.40 -0.52
C LEU A 17 -11.52 -2.67 0.86
N THR A 18 -10.87 -3.51 1.65
CA THR A 18 -11.15 -3.58 3.09
C THR A 18 -10.70 -2.28 3.76
N ASP A 19 -11.25 -2.00 4.94
CA ASP A 19 -10.86 -0.80 5.70
C ASP A 19 -9.36 -0.78 5.99
N THR A 20 -8.76 -1.92 6.36
CA THR A 20 -7.32 -2.05 6.59
C THR A 20 -6.49 -1.72 5.36
N ALA A 21 -6.84 -2.27 4.20
CA ALA A 21 -6.12 -1.98 2.95
C ALA A 21 -6.28 -0.51 2.53
N PHE A 22 -7.45 0.10 2.77
CA PHE A 22 -7.68 1.50 2.48
C PHE A 22 -6.89 2.43 3.42
N MET A 23 -6.85 2.14 4.72
CA MET A 23 -6.04 2.88 5.69
C MET A 23 -4.55 2.80 5.33
N HIS A 24 -4.04 1.61 5.05
CA HIS A 24 -2.64 1.42 4.68
C HIS A 24 -2.27 2.14 3.37
N LEU A 25 -3.15 2.10 2.36
CA LEU A 25 -2.99 2.90 1.15
C LEU A 25 -2.96 4.41 1.46
N GLY A 26 -3.75 4.86 2.44
CA GLY A 26 -3.77 6.23 2.92
C GLY A 26 -2.46 6.65 3.59
N GLU A 27 -1.86 5.78 4.42
CA GLU A 27 -0.57 6.00 5.05
C GLU A 27 0.55 6.12 4.01
N ILE A 28 0.63 5.17 3.07
CA ILE A 28 1.60 5.22 1.96
C ILE A 28 1.42 6.51 1.16
N ALA A 29 0.17 6.90 0.86
CA ALA A 29 -0.13 8.11 0.13
C ALA A 29 0.30 9.37 0.88
N HIS A 30 0.07 9.42 2.19
CA HIS A 30 0.50 10.51 3.06
C HIS A 30 2.03 10.63 3.08
N GLU A 31 2.76 9.54 3.33
CA GLU A 31 4.22 9.54 3.35
C GLU A 31 4.83 9.92 2.00
N ALA A 32 4.29 9.39 0.90
CA ALA A 32 4.74 9.70 -0.45
C ALA A 32 4.33 11.11 -0.93
N ARG A 33 3.45 11.80 -0.20
CA ARG A 33 2.84 13.09 -0.58
C ARG A 33 2.11 13.03 -1.94
N LEU A 34 1.36 11.94 -2.15
CA LEU A 34 0.62 11.66 -3.37
C LEU A 34 -0.86 11.38 -3.05
N SER A 35 -1.74 11.41 -4.05
CA SER A 35 -3.10 10.91 -3.87
C SER A 35 -3.12 9.38 -3.86
N CYS A 36 -4.10 8.77 -3.18
CA CYS A 36 -4.26 7.31 -3.17
C CYS A 36 -4.36 6.72 -4.58
N SER A 37 -5.01 7.43 -5.51
CA SER A 37 -5.11 7.03 -6.92
C SER A 37 -3.77 7.00 -7.65
N GLU A 38 -2.86 7.92 -7.32
CA GLU A 38 -1.54 8.01 -7.91
C GLU A 38 -0.60 6.97 -7.29
N VAL A 39 -0.68 6.77 -5.97
CA VAL A 39 0.04 5.70 -5.27
C VAL A 39 -0.35 4.34 -5.83
N LEU A 40 -1.66 4.05 -5.91
CA LEU A 40 -2.15 2.78 -6.46
C LEU A 40 -1.68 2.58 -7.91
N GLU A 41 -1.74 3.63 -8.74
CA GLU A 41 -1.24 3.57 -10.12
C GLU A 41 0.25 3.27 -10.18
N ARG A 42 1.07 3.90 -9.34
CA ARG A 42 2.51 3.66 -9.29
C ARG A 42 2.86 2.27 -8.78
N LEU A 43 2.19 1.78 -7.73
CA LEU A 43 2.37 0.43 -7.19
C LEU A 43 2.04 -0.64 -8.24
N ILE A 44 0.96 -0.46 -9.00
CA ILE A 44 0.60 -1.38 -10.09
C ILE A 44 1.64 -1.32 -11.22
N ARG A 45 2.10 -0.12 -11.59
CA ARG A 45 3.08 0.06 -12.69
C ARG A 45 4.51 -0.33 -12.31
N SER A 46 4.85 -0.38 -11.01
CA SER A 46 6.18 -0.79 -10.55
C SER A 46 6.41 -2.29 -10.60
N THR A 47 5.35 -3.08 -10.70
CA THR A 47 5.44 -4.54 -10.61
C THR A 47 5.33 -5.19 -12.00
N PRO A 48 6.34 -5.95 -12.45
CA PRO A 48 6.23 -6.79 -13.64
C PRO A 48 5.06 -7.76 -13.57
N ILE A 49 4.38 -8.03 -14.69
CA ILE A 49 3.18 -8.88 -14.71
C ILE A 49 3.45 -10.27 -14.12
N TRP A 50 4.58 -10.89 -14.46
CA TRP A 50 4.91 -12.23 -13.98
C TRP A 50 5.15 -12.25 -12.46
N GLU A 51 5.81 -11.23 -11.93
CA GLU A 51 6.12 -11.09 -10.51
C GLU A 51 4.84 -10.83 -9.72
N GLY A 52 4.02 -9.89 -10.17
CA GLY A 52 2.72 -9.62 -9.54
C GLY A 52 1.81 -10.85 -9.55
N SER A 53 1.80 -11.61 -10.65
CA SER A 53 1.02 -12.85 -10.75
C SER A 53 1.51 -13.94 -9.79
N ALA A 54 2.83 -14.05 -9.62
CA ALA A 54 3.42 -15.01 -8.69
C ALA A 54 3.06 -14.64 -7.24
N SER A 55 3.30 -13.38 -6.83
CA SER A 55 3.05 -12.91 -5.46
C SER A 55 1.58 -12.93 -5.06
N LEU A 56 0.67 -12.64 -6.00
CA LEU A 56 -0.78 -12.63 -5.75
C LEU A 56 -1.45 -14.00 -5.93
N SER A 57 -0.70 -15.05 -6.28
CA SER A 57 -1.26 -16.40 -6.33
C SER A 57 -1.69 -16.84 -4.93
N ASN A 58 -2.82 -17.52 -4.79
CA ASN A 58 -3.35 -17.93 -3.49
C ASN A 58 -2.32 -18.72 -2.65
N SER A 59 -1.50 -19.55 -3.30
CA SER A 59 -0.45 -20.31 -2.64
C SER A 59 0.72 -19.45 -2.16
N ALA A 60 1.07 -18.38 -2.88
CA ALA A 60 2.18 -17.51 -2.49
C ALA A 60 1.74 -16.41 -1.51
N TRP A 61 0.48 -15.96 -1.59
CA TRP A 61 -0.03 -14.90 -0.75
C TRP A 61 -0.04 -15.29 0.74
N GLU A 62 -0.30 -16.56 1.05
CA GLU A 62 -0.22 -17.08 2.43
C GLU A 62 1.17 -16.95 3.04
N GLU A 63 2.22 -16.92 2.20
CA GLU A 63 3.61 -16.74 2.60
C GLU A 63 4.07 -15.28 2.51
N CYS A 64 3.26 -14.39 1.91
CA CYS A 64 3.58 -12.98 1.79
C CYS A 64 3.39 -12.27 3.13
N MET A 65 4.36 -11.43 3.50
CA MET A 65 4.25 -10.59 4.69
C MET A 65 3.23 -9.46 4.44
N ASP A 66 2.10 -9.52 5.15
CA ASP A 66 1.10 -8.45 5.13
C ASP A 66 1.54 -7.30 6.05
N HIS A 67 2.14 -6.26 5.47
CA HIS A 67 2.58 -5.07 6.19
C HIS A 67 1.44 -4.20 6.72
N SER A 68 0.20 -4.41 6.26
CA SER A 68 -0.97 -3.70 6.79
C SER A 68 -1.39 -4.18 8.18
N GLN A 69 -0.87 -5.33 8.61
CA GLN A 69 -1.13 -5.93 9.93
C GLN A 69 0.04 -5.75 10.90
N SER A 70 1.08 -4.98 10.53
CA SER A 70 2.24 -4.77 11.38
C SER A 70 1.86 -3.89 12.58
N THR A 71 1.32 -4.50 13.62
CA THR A 71 1.17 -3.89 14.92
C THR A 71 2.57 -3.57 15.43
N VAL A 72 2.86 -2.28 15.59
CA VAL A 72 4.02 -1.84 16.37
C VAL A 72 3.89 -2.53 17.73
N PRO A 73 4.85 -3.36 18.16
CA PRO A 73 4.79 -3.90 19.51
C PRO A 73 4.79 -2.69 20.46
N THR A 74 3.81 -2.64 21.35
CA THR A 74 3.71 -1.67 22.45
C THR A 74 4.82 -1.91 23.47
N ASP A 75 6.07 -2.08 23.05
CA ASP A 75 7.24 -2.06 23.93
C ASP A 75 7.74 -0.62 24.00
N THR A 76 6.91 0.23 24.57
CA THR A 76 7.36 1.48 25.16
C THR A 76 6.62 1.74 26.47
N GLN A 77 6.54 0.70 27.32
CA GLN A 77 6.63 0.97 28.76
C GLN A 77 8.11 1.25 29.06
N LEU A 78 8.51 2.50 28.89
CA LEU A 78 9.66 3.04 29.63
C LEU A 78 9.28 2.92 31.11
N SER A 79 9.73 1.85 31.75
CA SER A 79 9.81 1.78 33.21
C SER A 79 10.83 2.83 33.65
N ASP A 80 10.33 4.03 33.92
CA ASP A 80 11.06 5.04 34.67
C ASP A 80 11.10 4.60 36.15
N GLU A 81 11.95 3.61 36.43
CA GLU A 81 12.55 3.46 37.76
C GLU A 81 14.01 3.92 37.63
N SER A 82 14.25 5.15 38.04
CA SER A 82 15.59 5.65 38.33
C SER A 82 15.53 6.52 39.59
N LEU A 83 15.78 5.84 40.71
CA LEU A 83 16.42 6.26 41.98
C LEU A 83 15.86 7.47 42.74
#